data_AF-A0A2A6EG31-F1
#
_entry.id   AF-A0A2A6EG31-F1
#
_cell.length_a   1.000
_cell.length_b   1.000
_cell.length_c   1.000
_cell.angle_alpha   90.00
_cell.angle_beta   90.00
_cell.angle_gamma   90.00
#
_symmetry.space_group_name_H-M   'P 1'
#
loop_
_entity.id
_entity.type
_entity.pdbx_description
1 polymer ?
#
loop_
_entity_poly.entity_id
_entity_poly.type
_entity_poly.pdbx_seq_one_letter_code
_entity_poly.pdbx_strand_id
1 'polypeptide(L)'
;MKKNIFISLALLLSMAATAQSQKQKLTITTKLGKVHTYIMGESMDSLRILKDVGIKVYPKGTRVSEDYLFSQITTYTLVNEPTPNPDPSGKNVNRNTAADLKKNPEGWRLEFPRFYQGTNNIYEVTHSTTEGGERMINYSVEWDGTLKANRWTCYEMYNQIMQKNVKRKNDFKQDPDIPSNVQTTLNDYKDSGFARGHLCPSGDRLYSLEQNEQTFYLSNMQPQIQGHNGGVWQRLEAKVRSWAGKCDTLYVVKAATIDKAEHIYTNADLNEIAEKEGEVAGSLHFPGIVPKYFYMALLAYDKKTNTYRALGIWSPHYKKSPTEYITIEELQNRTGIDFFCNLDDEIEKAVESTKDPSYWGI
;
A
#
# COMPACT_ATOMS: atom_id res chain seq x y z
N MET A 1 17.90 -55.49 30.69
CA MET A 1 17.94 -54.04 30.42
C MET A 1 16.57 -53.56 29.97
N LYS A 2 16.16 -52.40 30.48
CA LYS A 2 14.76 -51.92 30.56
C LYS A 2 14.13 -51.62 29.19
N LYS A 3 12.84 -51.93 29.09
CA LYS A 3 11.87 -51.50 28.07
C LYS A 3 11.92 -49.98 27.85
N ASN A 4 11.70 -49.54 26.61
CA ASN A 4 10.75 -48.48 26.29
C ASN A 4 10.40 -48.51 24.79
N ILE A 5 9.16 -48.91 24.53
CA ILE A 5 8.46 -48.79 23.25
C ILE A 5 8.09 -47.31 23.10
N PHE A 6 8.53 -46.66 22.03
CA PHE A 6 7.94 -45.40 21.58
C PHE A 6 7.11 -45.67 20.33
N ILE A 7 5.80 -45.75 20.52
CA ILE A 7 4.81 -45.60 19.45
C ILE A 7 4.88 -44.13 19.01
N SER A 8 5.32 -43.87 17.78
CA SER A 8 5.19 -42.53 17.19
C SER A 8 4.06 -42.57 16.18
N LEU A 9 2.98 -41.93 16.61
CA LEU A 9 1.69 -41.70 15.99
C LEU A 9 1.83 -41.19 14.55
N ALA A 10 1.15 -41.84 13.61
CA ALA A 10 0.80 -41.20 12.34
C ALA A 10 -0.07 -39.97 12.67
N LEU A 11 0.50 -38.76 12.52
CA LEU A 11 -0.22 -37.52 12.77
C LEU A 11 -1.24 -37.28 11.64
N LEU A 12 -2.40 -37.93 11.74
CA LEU A 12 -3.63 -37.48 11.10
C LEU A 12 -4.17 -36.32 11.95
N LEU A 13 -3.80 -35.08 11.60
CA LEU A 13 -4.42 -33.89 12.14
C LEU A 13 -5.83 -33.74 11.55
N SER A 14 -6.81 -34.38 12.19
CA SER A 14 -8.20 -33.93 12.12
C SER A 14 -8.36 -32.79 13.13
N MET A 15 -8.19 -31.55 12.68
CA MET A 15 -8.53 -30.39 13.52
C MET A 15 -10.00 -30.06 13.34
N ALA A 16 -10.74 -30.22 14.44
CA ALA A 16 -12.02 -29.60 14.65
C ALA A 16 -11.88 -28.08 14.52
N ALA A 17 -12.93 -27.44 14.01
CA ALA A 17 -12.99 -26.00 13.78
C ALA A 17 -12.91 -25.20 15.10
N THR A 18 -11.70 -24.84 15.52
CA THR A 18 -11.45 -23.71 16.43
C THR A 18 -10.12 -23.05 16.05
N ALA A 19 -10.22 -21.79 15.62
CA ALA A 19 -9.16 -20.78 15.46
C ALA A 19 -7.88 -21.18 14.69
N GLN A 20 -7.86 -20.94 13.38
CA GLN A 20 -6.62 -20.99 12.59
C GLN A 20 -6.30 -19.62 11.99
N SER A 21 -5.72 -18.75 12.81
CA SER A 21 -5.15 -17.43 12.42
C SER A 21 -3.72 -17.54 11.86
N GLN A 22 -3.31 -18.71 11.39
CA GLN A 22 -1.95 -18.96 10.91
C GLN A 22 -1.98 -19.70 9.56
N LYS A 23 -1.51 -19.05 8.49
CA LYS A 23 -1.26 -19.72 7.21
C LYS A 23 0.18 -20.24 7.17
N GLN A 24 0.35 -21.48 6.73
CA GLN A 24 1.67 -22.05 6.52
C GLN A 24 2.31 -21.48 5.26
N LYS A 25 3.52 -20.91 5.41
CA LYS A 25 4.39 -20.48 4.33
C LYS A 25 5.60 -21.40 4.24
N LEU A 26 5.81 -21.94 3.04
CA LEU A 26 6.95 -22.75 2.69
C LEU A 26 7.85 -21.96 1.74
N THR A 27 9.11 -21.75 2.12
CA THR A 27 10.14 -21.21 1.23
C THR A 27 11.20 -22.29 0.97
N ILE A 28 11.55 -22.50 -0.30
CA ILE A 28 12.53 -23.48 -0.75
C ILE A 28 13.61 -22.76 -1.55
N THR A 29 14.89 -22.98 -1.20
CA THR A 29 16.02 -22.49 -1.98
C THR A 29 16.70 -23.68 -2.66
N THR A 30 16.76 -23.68 -3.99
CA THR A 30 17.43 -24.72 -4.77
C THR A 30 18.95 -24.56 -4.76
N LYS A 31 19.70 -25.63 -5.07
CA LYS A 31 21.18 -25.56 -5.23
C LYS A 31 21.63 -24.64 -6.37
N LEU A 32 20.74 -24.34 -7.30
CA LEU A 32 20.97 -23.38 -8.40
C LEU A 32 20.65 -21.93 -7.99
N GLY A 33 20.33 -21.67 -6.71
CA GLY A 33 20.03 -20.34 -6.19
C GLY A 33 18.60 -19.85 -6.46
N LYS A 34 17.75 -20.64 -7.12
CA LYS A 34 16.34 -20.29 -7.35
C LYS A 34 15.54 -20.46 -6.06
N VAL A 35 14.74 -19.46 -5.71
CA VAL A 35 13.86 -19.43 -4.53
C VAL A 35 12.41 -19.63 -4.96
N HIS A 36 11.70 -20.51 -4.25
CA HIS A 36 10.28 -20.79 -4.44
C HIS A 36 9.54 -20.54 -3.13
N THR A 37 8.39 -19.86 -3.19
CA THR A 37 7.58 -19.54 -2.01
C THR A 37 6.14 -19.98 -2.25
N TYR A 38 5.57 -20.69 -1.28
CA TYR A 38 4.20 -21.16 -1.30
C TYR A 38 3.48 -20.80 0.00
N ILE A 39 2.20 -20.46 -0.10
CA ILE A 39 1.36 -20.11 1.04
C ILE A 39 0.08 -20.93 0.99
N MET A 40 -0.22 -21.61 2.10
CA MET A 40 -1.37 -22.49 2.25
C MET A 40 -2.69 -21.75 2.02
N GLY A 41 -3.51 -22.26 1.10
CA GLY A 41 -4.78 -21.65 0.70
C GLY A 41 -4.64 -20.52 -0.33
N GLU A 42 -3.43 -20.13 -0.73
CA GLU A 42 -3.16 -19.02 -1.64
C GLU A 42 -2.47 -19.46 -2.92
N SER A 43 -1.30 -20.08 -2.79
CA SER A 43 -0.51 -20.62 -3.91
C SER A 43 -0.32 -22.12 -3.81
N MET A 44 -0.63 -22.75 -2.67
CA MET A 44 -0.76 -24.21 -2.54
C MET A 44 -2.02 -24.61 -1.79
N ASP A 45 -2.59 -25.76 -2.16
CA ASP A 45 -3.70 -26.38 -1.44
C ASP A 45 -3.21 -27.35 -0.35
N SER A 46 -2.02 -27.94 -0.54
CA SER A 46 -1.39 -28.81 0.45
C SER A 46 0.10 -29.01 0.15
N LEU A 47 0.82 -29.60 1.11
CA LEU A 47 2.19 -30.07 0.92
C LEU A 47 2.41 -31.40 1.65
N ARG A 48 3.42 -32.16 1.21
CA ARG A 48 3.92 -33.35 1.92
C ARG A 48 5.43 -33.29 2.01
N ILE A 49 5.97 -33.36 3.22
CA ILE A 49 7.41 -33.54 3.45
C ILE A 49 7.65 -35.04 3.60
N LEU A 50 8.37 -35.61 2.64
CA LEU A 50 8.78 -37.00 2.65
C LEU A 50 10.16 -37.07 3.29
N LYS A 51 10.21 -37.67 4.48
CA LYS A 51 11.45 -37.83 5.24
C LYS A 51 12.54 -38.42 4.35
N ASP A 52 13.72 -37.78 4.36
CA ASP A 52 14.93 -38.17 3.62
C ASP A 52 14.81 -38.18 2.08
N VAL A 53 13.65 -37.78 1.52
CA VAL A 53 13.41 -37.78 0.07
C VAL A 53 13.29 -36.35 -0.47
N GLY A 54 12.33 -35.58 0.05
CA GLY A 54 12.04 -34.25 -0.49
C GLY A 54 10.67 -33.72 -0.09
N ILE A 55 10.26 -32.64 -0.75
CA ILE A 55 9.02 -31.93 -0.49
C ILE A 55 8.15 -31.98 -1.75
N LYS A 56 6.90 -32.40 -1.60
CA LYS A 56 5.86 -32.28 -2.62
C LYS A 56 4.97 -31.10 -2.27
N VAL A 57 4.85 -30.15 -3.18
CA VAL A 57 3.93 -29.03 -3.05
C VAL A 57 2.80 -29.24 -4.04
N TYR A 58 1.55 -29.05 -3.62
CA TYR A 58 0.38 -29.13 -4.50
C TYR A 58 -0.14 -27.71 -4.76
N PRO A 59 0.23 -27.06 -5.89
CA PRO A 59 -0.19 -25.70 -6.17
C PRO A 59 -1.71 -25.55 -6.23
N LYS A 60 -2.19 -24.35 -5.87
CA LYS A 60 -3.62 -24.06 -5.75
C LYS A 60 -4.37 -24.35 -7.04
N GLY A 61 -5.47 -25.11 -6.93
CA GLY A 61 -6.33 -25.47 -8.06
C GLY A 61 -5.73 -26.51 -8.99
N THR A 62 -4.63 -27.15 -8.61
CA THR A 62 -3.97 -28.19 -9.41
C THR A 62 -4.01 -29.54 -8.69
N ARG A 63 -3.96 -30.63 -9.46
CA ARG A 63 -3.82 -32.00 -8.92
C ARG A 63 -2.40 -32.55 -9.05
N VAL A 64 -1.50 -31.80 -9.66
CA VAL A 64 -0.12 -32.20 -9.97
C VAL A 64 0.80 -31.55 -8.96
N SER A 65 1.70 -32.32 -8.35
CA SER A 65 2.67 -31.75 -7.41
C SER A 65 3.88 -31.17 -8.12
N GLU A 66 4.42 -30.09 -7.56
CA GLU A 66 5.79 -29.66 -7.79
C GLU A 66 6.69 -30.35 -6.76
N ASP A 67 7.72 -31.04 -7.25
CA ASP A 67 8.56 -31.92 -6.44
C ASP A 67 9.97 -31.33 -6.24
N TYR A 68 10.40 -31.29 -4.99
CA TYR A 68 11.70 -30.76 -4.57
C TYR A 68 12.47 -31.82 -3.80
N LEU A 69 13.38 -32.52 -4.47
CA LEU A 69 14.22 -33.51 -3.78
C LEU A 69 15.21 -32.81 -2.83
N PHE A 70 15.48 -33.40 -1.67
CA PHE A 70 16.49 -32.87 -0.75
C PHE A 70 17.89 -32.85 -1.36
N SER A 71 18.15 -33.70 -2.36
CA SER A 71 19.38 -33.67 -3.15
C SER A 71 19.51 -32.41 -4.04
N GLN A 72 18.41 -31.71 -4.33
CA GLN A 72 18.33 -30.56 -5.23
C GLN A 72 18.14 -29.21 -4.53
N ILE A 73 17.82 -29.22 -3.23
CA ILE A 73 17.60 -28.00 -2.44
C ILE A 73 18.72 -27.79 -1.43
N THR A 74 18.99 -26.52 -1.15
CA THR A 74 19.98 -26.08 -0.16
C THR A 74 19.32 -25.91 1.20
N THR A 75 18.14 -25.28 1.23
CA THR A 75 17.38 -25.02 2.46
C THR A 75 15.88 -25.04 2.16
N TYR A 76 15.09 -25.31 3.20
CA TYR A 76 13.69 -24.95 3.21
C TYR A 76 13.30 -24.43 4.60
N THR A 77 12.33 -23.53 4.64
CA THR A 77 11.69 -23.04 5.86
C THR A 77 10.19 -23.22 5.74
N LEU A 78 9.59 -23.85 6.75
CA LEU A 78 8.15 -23.94 6.91
C LEU A 78 7.78 -23.16 8.15
N VAL A 79 7.18 -21.99 7.97
CA VAL A 79 6.76 -21.11 9.06
C VAL A 79 5.24 -20.99 9.05
N ASN A 80 4.65 -20.98 10.23
CA ASN A 80 3.28 -20.53 10.38
C ASN A 80 3.32 -19.01 10.39
N GLU A 81 3.04 -18.37 9.25
CA GLU A 81 2.86 -16.91 9.27
C GLU A 81 1.50 -16.61 9.90
N PRO A 82 1.43 -15.74 10.92
CA PRO A 82 0.16 -15.24 11.36
C PRO A 82 -0.49 -14.54 10.16
N THR A 83 -1.61 -15.07 9.68
CA THR A 83 -2.48 -14.28 8.81
C THR A 83 -3.51 -13.63 9.70
N PRO A 84 -3.48 -12.30 9.79
CA PRO A 84 -4.36 -11.61 10.71
C PRO A 84 -5.81 -11.83 10.29
N ASN A 85 -6.60 -12.34 11.22
CA ASN A 85 -8.02 -12.60 11.07
C ASN A 85 -8.78 -11.42 11.71
N PRO A 86 -9.74 -10.78 11.02
CA PRO A 86 -10.60 -9.74 11.60
C PRO A 86 -11.52 -10.34 12.64
N ASP A 87 -11.05 -10.41 13.89
CA ASP A 87 -11.93 -10.49 15.04
C ASP A 87 -11.88 -9.13 15.79
N PRO A 88 -12.83 -8.22 15.49
CA PRO A 88 -12.91 -6.89 16.05
C PRO A 88 -13.45 -6.88 17.48
N SER A 89 -12.78 -7.63 18.35
CA SER A 89 -13.02 -7.69 19.78
C SER A 89 -12.49 -6.44 20.49
N GLY A 90 -12.81 -5.24 19.98
CA GLY A 90 -12.78 -3.98 20.72
C GLY A 90 -11.42 -3.52 21.27
N LYS A 91 -10.31 -4.12 20.84
CA LYS A 91 -8.94 -3.73 21.22
C LYS A 91 -8.28 -2.99 20.07
N ASN A 92 -8.70 -1.74 19.90
CA ASN A 92 -8.04 -0.82 18.99
C ASN A 92 -7.80 0.49 19.75
N VAL A 93 -6.61 0.62 20.34
CA VAL A 93 -6.17 1.82 21.06
C VAL A 93 -5.59 2.87 20.13
N ASN A 94 -5.12 2.47 18.94
CA ASN A 94 -4.39 3.33 18.02
C ASN A 94 -5.29 4.12 17.05
N ARG A 95 -6.57 3.73 16.86
CA ARG A 95 -7.50 4.37 15.93
C ARG A 95 -7.67 5.88 16.11
N ASN A 96 -8.17 6.50 15.03
CA ASN A 96 -8.69 7.85 15.08
C ASN A 96 -9.79 7.98 16.16
N THR A 97 -9.60 8.95 17.05
CA THR A 97 -10.45 9.14 18.22
C THR A 97 -11.78 9.81 17.86
N ALA A 98 -12.73 9.83 18.79
CA ALA A 98 -13.96 10.61 18.62
C ALA A 98 -13.71 12.12 18.39
N ALA A 99 -12.56 12.66 18.82
CA ALA A 99 -12.20 14.05 18.53
C ALA A 99 -11.70 14.21 17.08
N ASP A 100 -10.92 13.25 16.59
CA ASP A 100 -10.46 13.22 15.19
C ASP A 100 -11.65 13.09 14.23
N LEU A 101 -12.61 12.22 14.53
CA LEU A 101 -13.80 12.01 13.69
C LEU A 101 -14.73 13.22 13.61
N LYS A 102 -14.58 14.23 14.49
CA LYS A 102 -15.26 15.51 14.34
C LYS A 102 -14.69 16.35 13.20
N LYS A 103 -13.41 16.16 12.87
CA LYS A 103 -12.75 16.84 11.74
C LYS A 103 -13.17 16.20 10.42
N ASN A 104 -13.17 14.85 10.38
CA ASN A 104 -13.65 14.09 9.23
C ASN A 104 -14.35 12.80 9.70
N PRO A 105 -15.67 12.67 9.50
CA PRO A 105 -16.44 11.52 9.97
C PRO A 105 -16.13 10.23 9.21
N GLU A 106 -15.36 10.26 8.12
CA GLU A 106 -14.92 9.07 7.39
C GLU A 106 -13.62 8.47 7.96
N GLY A 107 -12.96 9.16 8.90
CA GLY A 107 -11.65 8.76 9.44
C GLY A 107 -11.61 7.41 10.18
N TRP A 108 -12.74 6.72 10.31
CA TRP A 108 -12.83 5.36 10.89
C TRP A 108 -12.65 4.25 9.85
N ARG A 109 -12.69 4.57 8.55
CA ARG A 109 -12.53 3.59 7.47
C ARG A 109 -11.08 3.06 7.45
N LEU A 110 -10.89 1.83 6.98
CA LEU A 110 -9.61 1.11 7.16
C LEU A 110 -8.44 1.73 6.38
N GLU A 111 -8.67 2.42 5.26
CA GLU A 111 -7.62 3.08 4.50
C GLU A 111 -7.06 4.34 5.16
N PHE A 112 -7.75 4.91 6.16
CA PHE A 112 -7.29 6.13 6.80
C PHE A 112 -6.07 5.87 7.68
N PRO A 113 -4.99 6.63 7.50
CA PRO A 113 -3.95 6.75 8.51
C PRO A 113 -4.47 7.46 9.76
N ARG A 114 -3.68 7.39 10.83
CA ARG A 114 -3.88 8.22 12.00
C ARG A 114 -3.73 9.69 11.64
N PHE A 115 -4.72 10.49 12.03
CA PHE A 115 -4.71 11.93 11.78
C PHE A 115 -3.54 12.60 12.48
N TYR A 116 -3.02 13.65 11.87
CA TYR A 116 -1.94 14.44 12.43
C TYR A 116 -2.31 15.07 13.78
N GLN A 117 -1.40 14.94 14.75
CA GLN A 117 -1.57 15.40 16.13
C GLN A 117 -0.67 16.59 16.49
N GLY A 118 0.09 17.14 15.53
CA GLY A 118 0.93 18.30 15.75
C GLY A 118 0.17 19.63 15.63
N THR A 119 0.92 20.73 15.52
CA THR A 119 0.38 22.10 15.61
C THR A 119 0.07 22.76 14.27
N ASN A 120 0.40 22.10 13.15
CA ASN A 120 0.13 22.62 11.82
C ASN A 120 -1.38 22.73 11.57
N ASN A 121 -1.75 23.62 10.67
CA ASN A 121 -3.13 23.80 10.27
C ASN A 121 -3.52 22.72 9.25
N ILE A 122 -4.18 21.67 9.73
CA ILE A 122 -4.52 20.48 8.93
C ILE A 122 -5.99 20.50 8.49
N TYR A 123 -6.24 20.00 7.28
CA TYR A 123 -7.56 19.80 6.71
C TYR A 123 -7.71 18.34 6.28
N GLU A 124 -8.52 17.57 7.02
CA GLU A 124 -8.89 16.20 6.70
C GLU A 124 -10.18 16.19 5.86
N VAL A 125 -10.05 16.08 4.53
CA VAL A 125 -11.15 16.23 3.57
C VAL A 125 -11.51 14.87 2.96
N THR A 126 -12.81 14.62 2.75
CA THR A 126 -13.28 13.48 1.96
C THR A 126 -14.13 13.96 0.80
N HIS A 127 -13.71 13.61 -0.42
CA HIS A 127 -14.54 13.82 -1.60
C HIS A 127 -15.38 12.58 -1.87
N SER A 128 -16.65 12.81 -2.18
CA SER A 128 -17.61 11.76 -2.51
C SER A 128 -18.50 12.21 -3.65
N THR A 129 -19.18 11.25 -4.29
CA THR A 129 -20.24 11.51 -5.26
C THR A 129 -21.50 10.76 -4.85
N THR A 130 -22.64 11.10 -5.46
CA THR A 130 -23.90 10.36 -5.27
C THR A 130 -24.22 9.62 -6.56
N GLU A 131 -24.18 8.30 -6.53
CA GLU A 131 -24.28 7.44 -7.69
C GLU A 131 -25.48 6.50 -7.49
N GLY A 132 -26.49 6.59 -8.37
CA GLY A 132 -27.71 5.77 -8.21
C GLY A 132 -28.49 6.03 -6.91
N GLY A 133 -28.29 7.19 -6.27
CA GLY A 133 -28.89 7.53 -4.97
C GLY A 133 -28.04 7.13 -3.75
N GLU A 134 -26.90 6.49 -3.96
CA GLU A 134 -25.99 6.09 -2.89
C GLU A 134 -24.74 6.97 -2.87
N ARG A 135 -24.31 7.38 -1.67
CA ARG A 135 -23.07 8.12 -1.52
C ARG A 135 -21.88 7.17 -1.68
N MET A 136 -21.03 7.45 -2.66
CA MET A 136 -19.79 6.73 -2.92
C MET A 136 -18.60 7.60 -2.52
N ILE A 137 -17.77 7.12 -1.59
CA ILE A 137 -16.51 7.78 -1.25
C ILE A 137 -15.54 7.63 -2.41
N ASN A 138 -14.99 8.75 -2.87
CA ASN A 138 -14.04 8.77 -3.98
C ASN A 138 -12.61 8.59 -3.45
N TYR A 139 -12.14 9.56 -2.68
CA TYR A 139 -10.87 9.54 -1.95
C TYR A 139 -10.88 10.60 -0.85
N SER A 140 -9.94 10.48 0.07
CA SER A 140 -9.75 11.42 1.17
C SER A 140 -8.31 11.93 1.20
N VAL A 141 -8.13 13.13 1.75
CA VAL A 141 -6.87 13.86 1.80
C VAL A 141 -6.66 14.39 3.21
N GLU A 142 -5.44 14.28 3.72
CA GLU A 142 -4.99 15.14 4.80
C GLU A 142 -4.03 16.19 4.25
N TRP A 143 -4.51 17.43 4.20
CA TRP A 143 -3.78 18.56 3.67
C TRP A 143 -3.17 19.37 4.79
N ASP A 144 -1.87 19.63 4.71
CA ASP A 144 -1.19 20.56 5.59
C ASP A 144 -1.24 21.96 4.98
N GLY A 145 -2.12 22.81 5.50
CA GLY A 145 -2.27 24.20 5.08
C GLY A 145 -1.16 25.13 5.55
N THR A 146 -0.37 24.73 6.55
CA THR A 146 0.83 25.46 6.96
C THR A 146 1.94 25.26 5.91
N LEU A 147 2.12 24.03 5.44
CA LEU A 147 3.12 23.67 4.44
C LEU A 147 2.63 23.80 2.99
N LYS A 148 1.31 23.97 2.80
CA LYS A 148 0.62 23.92 1.50
C LYS A 148 0.96 22.64 0.73
N ALA A 149 0.89 21.50 1.41
CA ALA A 149 1.24 20.21 0.84
C ALA A 149 0.36 19.07 1.39
N ASN A 150 0.16 18.05 0.55
CA ASN A 150 -0.60 16.86 0.90
C ASN A 150 0.25 15.90 1.75
N ARG A 151 -0.21 15.55 2.97
CA ARG A 151 0.44 14.56 3.84
C ARG A 151 0.17 13.14 3.35
N TRP A 152 -1.07 12.86 2.99
CA TRP A 152 -1.46 11.63 2.32
C TRP A 152 -2.82 11.77 1.61
N THR A 153 -2.99 10.93 0.61
CA THR A 153 -4.29 10.63 0.01
C THR A 153 -4.61 9.15 0.21
N CYS A 154 -5.75 8.85 0.80
CA CYS A 154 -6.20 7.48 1.02
C CYS A 154 -7.50 7.18 0.27
N TYR A 155 -7.66 5.93 -0.13
CA TYR A 155 -8.84 5.47 -0.83
C TYR A 155 -8.94 3.94 -0.95
N GLU A 156 -10.14 3.46 -1.27
CA GLU A 156 -10.39 2.05 -1.57
C GLU A 156 -10.41 1.75 -3.07
N MET A 157 -10.10 0.51 -3.42
CA MET A 157 -10.32 -0.07 -4.74
C MET A 157 -11.05 -1.40 -4.57
N TYR A 158 -12.26 -1.48 -5.12
CA TYR A 158 -13.14 -2.64 -5.12
C TYR A 158 -13.92 -2.69 -6.44
N ASN A 159 -14.61 -3.79 -6.71
CA ASN A 159 -15.20 -4.09 -8.02
C ASN A 159 -16.04 -2.95 -8.64
N GLN A 160 -16.83 -2.23 -7.85
CA GLN A 160 -17.69 -1.17 -8.36
C GLN A 160 -16.90 0.10 -8.70
N ILE A 161 -16.09 0.64 -7.76
CA ILE A 161 -15.35 1.90 -7.98
C ILE A 161 -14.30 1.80 -9.11
N MET A 162 -13.84 0.59 -9.43
CA MET A 162 -12.88 0.34 -10.51
C MET A 162 -13.50 0.21 -11.91
N GLN A 163 -14.83 0.27 -12.04
CA GLN A 163 -15.45 0.25 -13.37
C GLN A 163 -15.00 1.44 -14.22
N LYS A 164 -14.94 1.25 -15.54
CA LYS A 164 -14.40 2.22 -16.49
C LYS A 164 -15.49 2.74 -17.42
N ASN A 165 -16.36 3.58 -16.89
CA ASN A 165 -17.51 4.13 -17.60
C ASN A 165 -17.19 5.46 -18.28
N VAL A 166 -16.17 6.17 -17.81
CA VAL A 166 -15.73 7.46 -18.39
C VAL A 166 -14.26 7.45 -18.80
N LYS A 167 -13.85 8.54 -19.49
CA LYS A 167 -12.47 8.81 -19.87
C LYS A 167 -11.90 9.92 -18.99
N ARG A 168 -10.57 9.96 -18.91
CA ARG A 168 -9.78 11.01 -18.25
C ARG A 168 -10.16 12.41 -18.76
N LYS A 169 -10.33 13.38 -17.85
CA LYS A 169 -10.76 14.76 -18.18
C LYS A 169 -9.65 15.82 -18.23
N ASN A 170 -8.61 15.72 -17.41
CA ASN A 170 -7.56 16.76 -17.28
C ASN A 170 -8.04 18.11 -16.70
N ASP A 171 -9.04 18.09 -15.81
CA ASP A 171 -9.69 19.30 -15.26
C ASP A 171 -9.00 19.84 -13.99
N PHE A 172 -7.73 20.25 -14.11
CA PHE A 172 -6.95 20.73 -12.96
C PHE A 172 -7.51 22.02 -12.38
N LYS A 173 -7.85 22.00 -11.09
CA LYS A 173 -8.43 23.14 -10.37
C LYS A 173 -8.10 23.09 -8.88
N GLN A 174 -8.24 24.23 -8.22
CA GLN A 174 -8.13 24.29 -6.76
C GLN A 174 -9.25 23.45 -6.12
N ASP A 175 -8.97 22.93 -4.93
CA ASP A 175 -9.91 22.13 -4.17
C ASP A 175 -10.96 23.06 -3.52
N PRO A 176 -12.26 22.87 -3.79
CA PRO A 176 -13.31 23.70 -3.19
C PRO A 176 -13.46 23.51 -1.68
N ASP A 177 -12.99 22.38 -1.13
CA ASP A 177 -13.17 22.01 0.27
C ASP A 177 -12.00 22.48 1.18
N ILE A 178 -10.99 23.13 0.60
CA ILE A 178 -9.83 23.70 1.31
C ILE A 178 -9.83 25.23 1.12
N PRO A 179 -9.50 26.05 2.13
CA PRO A 179 -9.43 27.50 1.95
C PRO A 179 -8.38 27.92 0.91
N SER A 180 -8.73 28.84 0.00
CA SER A 180 -7.91 29.19 -1.17
C SER A 180 -6.52 29.75 -0.83
N ASN A 181 -6.35 30.39 0.34
CA ASN A 181 -5.09 30.99 0.80
C ASN A 181 -4.06 29.96 1.28
N VAL A 182 -4.48 28.72 1.53
CA VAL A 182 -3.62 27.63 2.05
C VAL A 182 -3.42 26.49 1.05
N GLN A 183 -3.79 26.67 -0.22
CA GLN A 183 -3.56 25.69 -1.28
C GLN A 183 -2.46 26.12 -2.25
N THR A 184 -1.93 25.16 -3.01
CA THR A 184 -1.21 25.45 -4.26
C THR A 184 -2.19 25.86 -5.37
N THR A 185 -1.70 26.63 -6.33
CA THR A 185 -2.42 27.13 -7.49
C THR A 185 -1.80 26.61 -8.79
N LEU A 186 -2.50 26.74 -9.92
CA LEU A 186 -1.93 26.39 -11.22
C LEU A 186 -0.69 27.22 -11.57
N ASN A 187 -0.59 28.45 -11.05
CA ASN A 187 0.57 29.32 -11.28
C ASN A 187 1.81 28.80 -10.56
N ASP A 188 1.68 28.14 -9.41
CA ASP A 188 2.82 27.57 -8.67
C ASP A 188 3.49 26.43 -9.46
N TYR A 189 2.72 25.71 -10.28
CA TYR A 189 3.23 24.66 -11.17
C TYR A 189 3.70 25.19 -12.53
N LYS A 190 3.28 26.39 -12.92
CA LYS A 190 3.60 26.95 -14.23
C LYS A 190 5.10 27.21 -14.32
N ASP A 191 5.72 26.71 -15.38
CA ASP A 191 7.15 26.84 -15.67
C ASP A 191 8.10 26.27 -14.59
N SER A 192 7.56 25.61 -13.55
CA SER A 192 8.29 25.05 -12.40
C SER A 192 9.23 23.88 -12.72
N GLY A 193 9.06 23.27 -13.90
CA GLY A 193 9.69 22.00 -14.29
C GLY A 193 9.04 20.76 -13.65
N PHE A 194 8.08 20.92 -12.73
CA PHE A 194 7.35 19.82 -12.10
C PHE A 194 6.00 19.55 -12.78
N ALA A 195 5.65 18.27 -12.87
CA ALA A 195 4.30 17.85 -13.17
C ALA A 195 3.40 17.98 -11.92
N ARG A 196 2.09 18.10 -12.17
CA ARG A 196 1.03 17.93 -11.16
C ARG A 196 0.82 16.43 -10.95
N GLY A 197 1.68 15.81 -10.15
CA GLY A 197 1.71 14.36 -9.91
C GLY A 197 0.56 13.92 -9.02
N HIS A 198 -0.31 13.02 -9.50
CA HIS A 198 -1.48 12.57 -8.75
C HIS A 198 -1.09 11.60 -7.61
N LEU A 199 -1.82 11.68 -6.49
CA LEU A 199 -1.78 10.67 -5.43
C LEU A 199 -2.97 9.69 -5.51
N CYS A 200 -4.19 10.17 -5.76
CA CYS A 200 -5.28 9.38 -6.31
C CYS A 200 -5.28 9.52 -7.84
N PRO A 201 -4.83 8.49 -8.60
CA PRO A 201 -4.67 8.60 -10.05
C PRO A 201 -6.02 8.68 -10.74
N SER A 202 -6.15 9.52 -11.78
CA SER A 202 -7.38 9.59 -12.57
C SER A 202 -7.79 8.22 -13.16
N GLY A 203 -6.82 7.35 -13.43
CA GLY A 203 -7.06 6.00 -13.97
C GLY A 203 -7.70 5.04 -12.97
N ASP A 204 -7.67 5.37 -11.67
CA ASP A 204 -8.26 4.59 -10.60
C ASP A 204 -9.71 5.06 -10.32
N ARG A 205 -10.14 6.18 -10.92
CA ARG A 205 -11.47 6.81 -10.75
C ARG A 205 -12.13 7.09 -12.09
N LEU A 206 -12.65 6.03 -12.70
CA LEU A 206 -13.33 6.07 -14.00
C LEU A 206 -14.80 5.62 -13.92
N TYR A 207 -15.35 5.49 -12.71
CA TYR A 207 -16.73 5.06 -12.50
C TYR A 207 -17.75 6.12 -12.96
N SER A 208 -17.53 7.38 -12.62
CA SER A 208 -18.36 8.51 -13.08
C SER A 208 -17.50 9.71 -13.46
N LEU A 209 -18.11 10.62 -14.21
CA LEU A 209 -17.44 11.84 -14.66
C LEU A 209 -16.96 12.68 -13.47
N GLU A 210 -17.84 12.89 -12.51
CA GLU A 210 -17.59 13.71 -11.32
C GLU A 210 -16.45 13.11 -10.48
N GLN A 211 -16.43 11.79 -10.26
CA GLN A 211 -15.32 11.15 -9.55
C GLN A 211 -13.98 11.36 -10.26
N ASN A 212 -13.96 11.30 -11.60
CA ASN A 212 -12.73 11.55 -12.35
C ASN A 212 -12.27 12.99 -12.21
N GLU A 213 -13.19 13.96 -12.35
CA GLU A 213 -12.88 15.39 -12.23
C GLU A 213 -12.36 15.75 -10.83
N GLN A 214 -12.91 15.15 -9.77
CA GLN A 214 -12.40 15.32 -8.41
C GLN A 214 -10.93 14.89 -8.28
N THR A 215 -10.42 13.91 -9.04
CA THR A 215 -8.99 13.53 -8.96
C THR A 215 -8.04 14.64 -9.45
N PHE A 216 -8.55 15.67 -10.13
CA PHE A 216 -7.75 16.78 -10.63
C PHE A 216 -7.67 17.98 -9.68
N TYR A 217 -8.23 17.88 -8.47
CA TYR A 217 -7.99 18.87 -7.42
C TYR A 217 -6.50 18.97 -7.09
N LEU A 218 -6.00 20.19 -6.95
CA LEU A 218 -4.58 20.43 -6.64
C LEU A 218 -4.18 19.93 -5.24
N SER A 219 -5.13 19.74 -4.33
CA SER A 219 -4.92 19.05 -3.05
C SER A 219 -4.50 17.59 -3.21
N ASN A 220 -4.84 16.95 -4.34
CA ASN A 220 -4.44 15.59 -4.72
C ASN A 220 -3.15 15.56 -5.56
N MET A 221 -2.45 16.69 -5.67
CA MET A 221 -1.21 16.82 -6.43
C MET A 221 -0.01 17.02 -5.52
N GLN A 222 1.13 16.51 -5.97
CA GLN A 222 2.45 16.89 -5.48
C GLN A 222 3.34 17.29 -6.66
N PRO A 223 4.28 18.24 -6.48
CA PRO A 223 5.24 18.60 -7.52
C PRO A 223 6.11 17.38 -7.79
N GLN A 224 5.98 16.84 -9.00
CA GLN A 224 6.59 15.59 -9.37
C GLN A 224 7.44 15.69 -10.64
N ILE A 225 8.71 15.32 -10.56
CA ILE A 225 9.65 15.23 -11.67
C ILE A 225 9.07 14.31 -12.73
N GLN A 226 9.05 14.78 -13.99
CA GLN A 226 8.33 14.09 -15.05
C GLN A 226 8.86 12.68 -15.33
N GLY A 227 10.18 12.47 -15.23
CA GLY A 227 10.79 11.15 -15.37
C GLY A 227 10.41 10.16 -14.26
N HIS A 228 10.02 10.66 -13.08
CA HIS A 228 9.42 9.86 -12.02
C HIS A 228 7.91 9.66 -12.26
N ASN A 229 7.15 10.75 -12.46
CA ASN A 229 5.69 10.75 -12.68
C ASN A 229 5.26 9.83 -13.84
N GLY A 230 5.70 10.13 -15.06
CA GLY A 230 5.41 9.34 -16.27
C GLY A 230 6.27 8.10 -16.43
N GLY A 231 7.08 7.77 -15.42
CA GLY A 231 8.03 6.66 -15.46
C GLY A 231 7.77 5.68 -14.32
N VAL A 232 8.52 5.86 -13.23
CA VAL A 232 8.49 4.95 -12.06
C VAL A 232 7.10 4.91 -11.46
N TRP A 233 6.51 6.07 -11.17
CA TRP A 233 5.22 6.19 -10.49
C TRP A 233 4.09 5.60 -11.31
N GLN A 234 3.97 5.95 -12.59
CA GLN A 234 2.97 5.35 -13.49
C GLN A 234 3.04 3.82 -13.54
N ARG A 235 4.24 3.22 -13.52
CA ARG A 235 4.40 1.75 -13.46
C ARG A 235 3.93 1.18 -12.13
N LEU A 236 4.19 1.85 -11.01
CA LEU A 236 3.69 1.44 -9.70
C LEU A 236 2.17 1.54 -9.62
N GLU A 237 1.56 2.61 -10.14
CA GLU A 237 0.11 2.72 -10.23
C GLU A 237 -0.53 1.59 -11.05
N ALA A 238 0.12 1.17 -12.15
CA ALA A 238 -0.34 0.03 -12.93
C ALA A 238 -0.26 -1.29 -12.14
N LYS A 239 0.78 -1.49 -11.32
CA LYS A 239 0.87 -2.64 -10.41
C LYS A 239 -0.22 -2.60 -9.35
N VAL A 240 -0.47 -1.45 -8.72
CA VAL A 240 -1.54 -1.28 -7.72
C VAL A 240 -2.90 -1.66 -8.29
N ARG A 241 -3.25 -1.17 -9.50
CA ARG A 241 -4.48 -1.59 -10.21
C ARG A 241 -4.54 -3.10 -10.46
N SER A 242 -3.41 -3.73 -10.80
CA SER A 242 -3.36 -5.18 -10.99
C SER A 242 -3.57 -5.94 -9.69
N TRP A 243 -3.02 -5.46 -8.56
CA TRP A 243 -3.22 -6.09 -7.25
C TRP A 243 -4.63 -5.89 -6.72
N ALA A 244 -5.25 -4.73 -6.96
CA ALA A 244 -6.64 -4.48 -6.61
C ALA A 244 -7.60 -5.51 -7.26
N GLY A 245 -7.26 -6.01 -8.45
CA GLY A 245 -8.02 -7.08 -9.11
C GLY A 245 -7.80 -8.50 -8.52
N LYS A 246 -6.93 -8.68 -7.53
CA LYS A 246 -6.61 -9.98 -6.89
C LYS A 246 -7.24 -10.15 -5.50
N CYS A 247 -7.88 -9.12 -4.95
CA CYS A 247 -8.49 -9.11 -3.63
C CYS A 247 -9.94 -8.61 -3.72
N ASP A 248 -10.71 -8.75 -2.64
CA ASP A 248 -12.06 -8.17 -2.57
C ASP A 248 -11.99 -6.64 -2.49
N THR A 249 -11.11 -6.14 -1.62
CA THR A 249 -10.85 -4.71 -1.46
C THR A 249 -9.36 -4.47 -1.26
N LEU A 250 -8.81 -3.48 -1.96
CA LEU A 250 -7.49 -2.93 -1.70
C LEU A 250 -7.66 -1.53 -1.08
N TYR A 251 -7.19 -1.38 0.15
CA TYR A 251 -7.07 -0.09 0.83
C TYR A 251 -5.70 0.50 0.46
N VAL A 252 -5.69 1.76 0.04
CA VAL A 252 -4.53 2.42 -0.54
C VAL A 252 -4.30 3.75 0.15
N VAL A 253 -3.07 3.98 0.57
CA VAL A 253 -2.55 5.31 0.91
C VAL A 253 -1.44 5.61 -0.08
N LYS A 254 -1.50 6.76 -0.76
CA LYS A 254 -0.40 7.28 -1.59
C LYS A 254 -0.05 8.68 -1.12
N ALA A 255 1.24 8.96 -1.05
CA ALA A 255 1.73 10.19 -0.46
C ALA A 255 3.16 10.51 -0.92
N ALA A 256 3.65 11.65 -0.46
CA ALA A 256 5.05 12.05 -0.59
C ALA A 256 5.52 12.66 0.74
N THR A 257 6.83 12.66 0.95
CA THR A 257 7.41 13.12 2.22
C THR A 257 7.29 14.63 2.39
N ILE A 258 6.60 15.08 3.44
CA ILE A 258 6.51 16.52 3.78
C ILE A 258 6.97 16.87 5.21
N ASP A 259 7.00 15.88 6.12
CA ASP A 259 7.13 16.15 7.57
C ASP A 259 8.58 16.30 8.07
N LYS A 260 9.56 15.68 7.38
CA LYS A 260 10.97 15.65 7.81
C LYS A 260 11.85 16.45 6.85
N ALA A 261 12.62 17.39 7.39
CA ALA A 261 13.46 18.30 6.59
C ALA A 261 14.48 17.56 5.71
N GLU A 262 15.06 16.46 6.20
CA GLU A 262 15.99 15.64 5.42
C GLU A 262 15.35 14.96 4.19
N HIS A 263 14.01 14.85 4.16
CA HIS A 263 13.24 14.30 3.06
C HIS A 263 12.70 15.38 2.11
N ILE A 264 13.09 16.64 2.27
CA ILE A 264 12.69 17.74 1.39
C ILE A 264 13.89 18.14 0.52
N TYR A 265 13.64 18.44 -0.76
CA TYR A 265 14.66 19.00 -1.63
C TYR A 265 14.99 20.44 -1.24
N THR A 266 16.28 20.72 -1.05
CA THR A 266 16.83 22.07 -0.99
C THR A 266 17.10 22.58 -2.41
N ASN A 267 17.35 23.89 -2.56
CA ASN A 267 17.75 24.45 -3.87
C ASN A 267 19.02 23.80 -4.44
N ALA A 268 19.96 23.40 -3.58
CA ALA A 268 21.16 22.68 -4.01
C ALA A 268 20.81 21.29 -4.55
N ASP A 269 19.95 20.55 -3.84
CA ASP A 269 19.49 19.24 -4.31
C ASP A 269 18.68 19.34 -5.61
N LEU A 270 17.90 20.42 -5.80
CA LEU A 270 17.12 20.65 -7.02
C LEU A 270 18.01 20.84 -8.25
N ASN A 271 19.16 21.50 -8.09
CA ASN A 271 20.14 21.61 -9.17
C ASN A 271 20.77 20.26 -9.50
N GLU A 272 21.18 19.50 -8.48
CA GLU A 272 21.75 18.15 -8.66
C GLU A 272 20.74 17.22 -9.35
N ILE A 273 19.47 17.26 -8.93
CA ILE A 273 18.46 16.39 -9.51
C ILE A 273 18.08 16.82 -10.92
N ALA A 274 18.06 18.12 -11.24
CA ALA A 274 17.86 18.60 -12.61
C ALA A 274 18.94 18.02 -13.55
N GLU A 275 20.21 18.09 -13.17
CA GLU A 275 21.31 17.53 -13.94
C GLU A 275 21.19 16.00 -14.10
N LYS A 276 20.82 15.30 -13.01
CA LYS A 276 20.55 13.85 -13.06
C LYS A 276 19.39 13.52 -14.00
N GLU A 277 18.36 14.37 -14.06
CA GLU A 277 17.26 14.26 -15.00
C GLU A 277 17.65 14.59 -16.45
N GLY A 278 18.85 15.14 -16.68
CA GLY A 278 19.32 15.57 -18.00
C GLY A 278 18.83 16.97 -18.37
N GLU A 279 18.37 17.73 -17.38
CA GLU A 279 17.91 19.11 -17.49
C GLU A 279 19.00 20.07 -17.02
N VAL A 280 18.86 21.36 -17.36
CA VAL A 280 19.81 22.40 -16.93
C VAL A 280 19.60 22.72 -15.45
N ALA A 281 20.67 22.90 -14.67
CA ALA A 281 20.58 23.39 -13.29
C ALA A 281 19.76 24.70 -13.22
N GLY A 282 18.88 24.81 -12.22
CA GLY A 282 17.92 25.91 -12.09
C GLY A 282 16.63 25.78 -12.90
N SER A 283 16.47 24.72 -13.71
CA SER A 283 15.21 24.45 -14.43
C SER A 283 14.08 24.00 -13.50
N LEU A 284 14.41 23.41 -12.36
CA LEU A 284 13.46 22.98 -11.34
C LEU A 284 13.34 24.04 -10.24
N HIS A 285 12.14 24.56 -10.06
CA HIS A 285 11.83 25.51 -9.00
C HIS A 285 10.36 25.39 -8.60
N PHE A 286 10.06 25.42 -7.30
CA PHE A 286 8.69 25.39 -6.81
C PHE A 286 8.58 26.29 -5.57
N PRO A 287 7.51 27.09 -5.41
CA PRO A 287 7.39 28.02 -4.29
C PRO A 287 7.10 27.35 -2.94
N GLY A 288 6.72 26.07 -2.95
CA GLY A 288 6.45 25.26 -1.76
C GLY A 288 7.43 24.11 -1.57
N ILE A 289 7.01 23.11 -0.80
CA ILE A 289 7.80 21.90 -0.53
C ILE A 289 7.90 21.04 -1.79
N VAL A 290 9.10 20.51 -2.05
CA VAL A 290 9.31 19.45 -3.04
C VAL A 290 9.84 18.19 -2.33
N PRO A 291 9.12 17.06 -2.37
CA PRO A 291 9.50 15.85 -1.63
C PRO A 291 10.70 15.15 -2.28
N LYS A 292 11.57 14.51 -1.49
CA LYS A 292 12.63 13.60 -1.97
C LYS A 292 12.10 12.19 -2.24
N TYR A 293 10.95 11.82 -1.64
CA TYR A 293 10.39 10.47 -1.76
C TYR A 293 8.87 10.49 -1.91
N PHE A 294 8.38 9.58 -2.73
CA PHE A 294 6.98 9.19 -2.82
C PHE A 294 6.82 7.80 -2.19
N TYR A 295 5.67 7.53 -1.59
CA TYR A 295 5.41 6.24 -0.97
C TYR A 295 3.96 5.81 -1.07
N MET A 296 3.75 4.51 -0.88
CA MET A 296 2.42 3.91 -0.80
C MET A 296 2.35 2.95 0.38
N ALA A 297 1.23 2.96 1.11
CA ALA A 297 0.85 1.90 2.03
C ALA A 297 -0.34 1.17 1.41
N LEU A 298 -0.25 -0.15 1.27
CA LEU A 298 -1.30 -0.99 0.67
C LEU A 298 -1.74 -2.05 1.67
N LEU A 299 -3.05 -2.28 1.77
CA LEU A 299 -3.66 -3.34 2.57
C LEU A 299 -4.70 -4.06 1.71
N ALA A 300 -4.44 -5.30 1.34
CA ALA A 300 -5.34 -6.14 0.57
C ALA A 300 -6.16 -7.04 1.51
N TYR A 301 -7.48 -7.02 1.35
CA TYR A 301 -8.41 -7.88 2.07
C TYR A 301 -9.02 -8.94 1.14
N ASP A 302 -8.94 -10.20 1.55
CA ASP A 302 -9.61 -11.32 0.90
C ASP A 302 -10.74 -11.82 1.81
N LYS A 303 -11.99 -11.64 1.36
CA LYS A 303 -13.19 -12.03 2.09
C LYS A 303 -13.37 -13.55 2.15
N LYS A 304 -12.88 -14.30 1.16
CA LYS A 304 -13.02 -15.76 1.11
C LYS A 304 -12.15 -16.43 2.16
N THR A 305 -10.93 -15.92 2.35
CA THR A 305 -10.03 -16.44 3.39
C THR A 305 -10.11 -15.64 4.69
N ASN A 306 -10.80 -14.50 4.68
CA ASN A 306 -10.88 -13.55 5.78
C ASN A 306 -9.50 -13.11 6.29
N THR A 307 -8.63 -12.67 5.37
CA THR A 307 -7.25 -12.32 5.72
C THR A 307 -6.78 -11.04 5.07
N TYR A 308 -5.88 -10.35 5.76
CA TYR A 308 -5.17 -9.19 5.25
C TYR A 308 -3.75 -9.51 4.80
N ARG A 309 -3.25 -8.75 3.82
CA ARG A 309 -1.83 -8.66 3.47
C ARG A 309 -1.48 -7.21 3.22
N ALA A 310 -0.34 -6.74 3.71
CA ALA A 310 0.12 -5.39 3.45
C ALA A 310 1.43 -5.31 2.68
N LEU A 311 1.69 -4.11 2.17
CA LEU A 311 2.92 -3.75 1.47
C LEU A 311 3.18 -2.26 1.59
N GLY A 312 4.37 -1.91 2.07
CA GLY A 312 4.92 -0.56 1.94
C GLY A 312 5.73 -0.44 0.66
N ILE A 313 5.65 0.73 0.00
CA ILE A 313 6.44 1.06 -1.18
C ILE A 313 7.14 2.39 -0.93
N TRP A 314 8.44 2.44 -1.13
CA TRP A 314 9.25 3.65 -1.02
C TRP A 314 9.96 3.94 -2.35
N SER A 315 9.77 5.13 -2.89
CA SER A 315 10.22 5.52 -4.23
C SER A 315 10.97 6.85 -4.19
N PRO A 316 12.30 6.86 -4.37
CA PRO A 316 13.06 8.09 -4.53
C PRO A 316 12.58 8.91 -5.72
N HIS A 317 12.50 10.22 -5.57
CA HIS A 317 11.82 11.12 -6.49
C HIS A 317 12.71 11.53 -7.68
N TYR A 318 12.99 10.62 -8.60
CA TYR A 318 13.71 10.90 -9.86
C TYR A 318 13.51 9.80 -10.92
N LYS A 319 13.93 10.03 -12.17
CA LYS A 319 13.77 9.05 -13.26
C LYS A 319 14.52 7.77 -12.96
N LYS A 320 13.88 6.64 -13.26
CA LYS A 320 14.45 5.29 -13.09
C LYS A 320 14.98 5.04 -11.67
N SER A 321 14.45 5.74 -10.66
CA SER A 321 14.79 5.45 -9.27
C SER A 321 14.46 4.00 -8.90
N PRO A 322 15.26 3.39 -8.02
CA PRO A 322 14.96 2.06 -7.51
C PRO A 322 13.74 2.14 -6.58
N THR A 323 12.73 1.32 -6.84
CA THR A 323 11.62 1.16 -5.90
C THR A 323 11.97 0.14 -4.84
N GLU A 324 11.81 0.51 -3.57
CA GLU A 324 11.88 -0.42 -2.45
C GLU A 324 10.48 -0.92 -2.10
N TYR A 325 10.38 -2.23 -1.87
CA TYR A 325 9.20 -2.88 -1.32
C TYR A 325 9.49 -3.27 0.12
N ILE A 326 8.81 -2.67 1.08
CA ILE A 326 9.09 -2.75 2.53
C ILE A 326 7.85 -3.20 3.30
N THR A 327 8.01 -3.49 4.58
CA THR A 327 6.89 -3.71 5.50
C THR A 327 6.19 -2.38 5.77
N ILE A 328 4.96 -2.41 6.29
CA ILE A 328 4.30 -1.18 6.74
C ILE A 328 5.05 -0.62 7.93
N GLU A 329 5.45 -1.45 8.89
CA GLU A 329 6.24 -1.02 10.06
C GLU A 329 7.48 -0.19 9.66
N GLU A 330 8.24 -0.64 8.65
CA GLU A 330 9.39 0.13 8.15
C GLU A 330 8.97 1.44 7.48
N LEU A 331 7.83 1.45 6.77
CA LEU A 331 7.29 2.68 6.20
C LEU A 331 6.89 3.67 7.31
N GLN A 332 6.26 3.21 8.40
CA GLN A 332 5.91 4.01 9.57
C GLN A 332 7.15 4.60 10.24
N ASN A 333 8.23 3.82 10.38
CA ASN A 333 9.50 4.31 10.91
C ASN A 333 10.07 5.46 10.05
N ARG A 334 9.97 5.35 8.72
CA ARG A 334 10.44 6.38 7.79
C ARG A 334 9.57 7.63 7.81
N THR A 335 8.25 7.50 7.88
CA THR A 335 7.31 8.63 7.73
C THR A 335 6.88 9.24 9.06
N GLY A 336 6.81 8.47 10.13
CA GLY A 336 6.15 8.84 11.38
C GLY A 336 4.61 8.81 11.31
N ILE A 337 4.04 8.22 10.26
CA ILE A 337 2.60 8.07 10.07
C ILE A 337 2.22 6.64 10.45
N ASP A 338 1.18 6.51 11.25
CA ASP A 338 0.54 5.24 11.61
C ASP A 338 -0.54 4.92 10.56
N PHE A 339 -0.35 3.89 9.75
CA PHE A 339 -1.22 3.49 8.65
C PHE A 339 -2.18 2.41 9.12
N PHE A 340 -3.38 2.34 8.55
CA PHE A 340 -4.35 1.28 8.88
C PHE A 340 -4.70 1.19 10.39
N CYS A 341 -4.53 2.29 11.14
CA CYS A 341 -4.80 2.44 12.59
C CYS A 341 -6.19 2.01 13.05
N ASN A 342 -7.12 1.82 12.12
CA ASN A 342 -8.48 1.40 12.37
C ASN A 342 -8.65 -0.14 12.38
N LEU A 343 -7.61 -0.92 12.07
CA LEU A 343 -7.56 -2.36 12.34
C LEU A 343 -7.39 -2.62 13.84
N ASP A 344 -7.85 -3.77 14.36
CA ASP A 344 -7.53 -4.14 15.74
C ASP A 344 -6.01 -4.22 15.95
N ASP A 345 -5.52 -3.81 17.13
CA ASP A 345 -4.08 -3.62 17.37
C ASP A 345 -3.27 -4.92 17.13
N GLU A 346 -3.84 -6.09 17.47
CA GLU A 346 -3.20 -7.39 17.24
C GLU A 346 -3.12 -7.73 15.74
N ILE A 347 -4.12 -7.33 14.96
CA ILE A 347 -4.20 -7.55 13.52
C ILE A 347 -3.24 -6.62 12.82
N GLU A 348 -3.35 -5.32 13.12
CA GLU A 348 -2.46 -4.26 12.65
C GLU A 348 -1.00 -4.69 12.81
N LYS A 349 -0.56 -4.94 14.05
CA LYS A 349 0.82 -5.33 14.34
C LYS A 349 1.30 -6.54 13.53
N ALA A 350 0.44 -7.54 13.34
CA ALA A 350 0.79 -8.74 12.62
C ALA A 350 0.85 -8.51 11.10
N VAL A 351 -0.05 -7.70 10.55
CA VAL A 351 -0.03 -7.34 9.12
C VAL A 351 1.18 -6.46 8.82
N GLU A 352 1.46 -5.48 9.69
CA GLU A 352 2.42 -4.43 9.41
C GLU A 352 3.87 -4.86 9.49
N SER A 353 4.16 -5.86 10.33
CA SER A 353 5.50 -6.44 10.51
C SER A 353 5.90 -7.42 9.41
N THR A 354 4.99 -7.75 8.49
CA THR A 354 5.22 -8.74 7.44
C THR A 354 4.97 -8.19 6.04
N LYS A 355 5.55 -8.85 5.04
CA LYS A 355 5.21 -8.66 3.63
C LYS A 355 5.25 -10.01 2.92
N ASP A 356 4.42 -10.18 1.90
CA ASP A 356 4.31 -11.41 1.13
C ASP A 356 4.76 -11.21 -0.33
N PRO A 357 6.05 -11.44 -0.64
CA PRO A 357 6.57 -11.28 -2.00
C PRO A 357 5.85 -12.16 -3.04
N SER A 358 5.35 -13.34 -2.63
CA SER A 358 4.68 -14.25 -3.56
C SER A 358 3.33 -13.69 -4.00
N TYR A 359 2.55 -13.15 -3.07
CA TYR A 359 1.27 -12.52 -3.38
C TYR A 359 1.44 -11.27 -4.25
N TRP A 360 2.38 -10.40 -3.85
CA TRP A 360 2.64 -9.13 -4.52
C TRP A 360 3.43 -9.30 -5.83
N GLY A 361 4.09 -10.44 -6.05
CA GLY A 361 4.91 -10.69 -7.25
C GLY A 361 6.09 -9.74 -7.36
N ILE A 362 6.83 -9.59 -6.24
CA ILE A 362 7.97 -8.67 -6.08
C ILE A 362 9.24 -9.40 -5.66
#